data_AF-A0A946IX03-F1
#
_entry.id   AF-A0A946IX03-F1
#
_cell.length_a   1.000
_cell.length_b   1.000
_cell.length_c   1.000
_cell.angle_alpha   90.00
_cell.angle_beta   90.00
_cell.angle_gamma   90.00
#
_symmetry.space_group_name_H-M   'P 1'
#
loop_
_entity.id
_entity.type
_entity.pdbx_description
1 polymer ?
#
loop_
_entity_poly.entity_id
_entity_poly.type
_entity_poly.pdbx_seq_one_letter_code
_entity_poly.pdbx_strand_id
1 'polypeptide(L)'
;MKKIFVLTVAFIAGFALTANAGSVAPGQMTKCTDAKSITFETAGSDQGNGDRGGANLSIWKSSNFSTIPVTLGPNDNNDSVNGTDGGRTGLPQRGGMGKNKVTLKSQNNFSRGDSIGDISGLVKITNTGTSAVTVTCN
;
A
#
# COMPACT_ATOMS: atom_id res chain seq x y z
N MET A 1 -40.28 21.47 4.52
CA MET A 1 -39.90 20.05 4.35
C MET A 1 -38.85 19.81 3.24
N LYS A 2 -38.88 20.54 2.11
CA LYS A 2 -37.90 20.37 1.01
C LYS A 2 -36.43 20.66 1.38
N LYS A 3 -36.19 21.57 2.34
CA LYS A 3 -34.83 21.96 2.78
C LYS A 3 -34.15 20.94 3.70
N ILE A 4 -34.93 20.08 4.37
CA ILE A 4 -34.40 19.04 5.26
C ILE A 4 -33.87 17.85 4.46
N PHE A 5 -34.52 17.51 3.34
CA PHE A 5 -34.13 16.43 2.44
C PHE A 5 -32.77 16.66 1.75
N VAL A 6 -32.47 17.92 1.38
CA VAL A 6 -31.20 18.28 0.75
C VAL A 6 -30.03 18.11 1.74
N LEU A 7 -30.26 18.44 3.02
CA LEU A 7 -29.23 18.32 4.05
C LEU A 7 -28.88 16.85 4.36
N THR A 8 -29.87 15.94 4.31
CA THR A 8 -29.65 14.50 4.53
C THR A 8 -28.96 13.83 3.35
N VAL A 9 -29.31 14.20 2.11
CA VAL A 9 -28.63 13.71 0.91
C VAL A 9 -27.20 14.25 0.82
N ALA A 10 -26.95 15.49 1.23
CA ALA A 10 -25.60 16.04 1.31
C ALA A 10 -24.74 15.37 2.40
N PHE A 11 -25.34 14.95 3.51
CA PHE A 11 -24.64 14.17 4.54
C PHE A 11 -24.31 12.75 4.05
N ILE A 12 -25.23 12.08 3.35
CA ILE A 12 -25.00 10.74 2.78
C ILE A 12 -23.98 10.77 1.62
N ALA A 13 -24.01 11.82 0.79
CA ALA A 13 -23.00 12.03 -0.25
C ALA A 13 -21.64 12.48 0.32
N GLY A 14 -21.65 13.14 1.48
CA GLY A 14 -20.46 13.55 2.22
C GLY A 14 -19.74 12.41 2.94
N PHE A 15 -20.31 11.19 3.00
CA PHE A 15 -19.62 9.99 3.49
C PHE A 15 -18.86 9.22 2.41
N ALA A 16 -18.83 9.70 1.16
CA ALA A 16 -17.83 9.27 0.18
C ALA A 16 -16.43 9.87 0.47
N LEU A 17 -16.12 10.07 1.76
CA LEU A 17 -14.78 10.41 2.23
C LEU A 17 -13.90 9.23 1.87
N THR A 18 -12.96 9.46 0.96
CA THR A 18 -11.81 8.58 0.77
C THR A 18 -11.27 8.24 2.16
N ALA A 19 -11.31 6.96 2.53
CA ALA A 19 -10.80 6.49 3.80
C ALA A 19 -9.27 6.61 3.75
N ASN A 20 -8.76 7.81 4.06
CA ASN A 20 -7.33 8.04 4.20
C ASN A 20 -6.88 7.31 5.47
N ALA A 21 -6.34 6.11 5.29
CA ALA A 21 -5.51 5.48 6.31
C ALA A 21 -4.21 6.29 6.41
N GLY A 22 -4.19 7.39 7.17
CA GLY A 22 -3.05 8.32 7.25
C GLY A 22 -1.68 7.70 7.56
N SER A 23 -0.65 8.53 7.76
CA SER A 23 0.72 8.05 7.99
C SER A 23 0.82 6.99 9.10
N VAL A 24 1.33 5.81 8.77
CA VAL A 24 1.54 4.66 9.64
C VAL A 24 3.00 4.61 10.06
N ALA A 25 3.28 4.98 11.31
CA ALA A 25 4.61 4.92 11.88
C ALA A 25 5.12 3.47 12.03
N PRO A 26 6.43 3.25 12.20
CA PRO A 26 7.01 1.95 12.53
C PRO A 26 6.30 1.25 13.70
N GLY A 27 5.96 -0.03 13.53
CA GLY A 27 5.25 -0.83 14.51
C GLY A 27 3.74 -0.55 14.63
N GLN A 28 3.22 0.47 13.94
CA GLN A 28 1.80 0.79 13.95
C GLN A 28 1.01 -0.02 12.91
N MET A 29 -0.29 -0.09 13.13
CA MET A 29 -1.24 -0.75 12.25
C MET A 29 -2.34 0.22 11.82
N THR A 30 -2.77 0.10 10.57
CA THR A 30 -4.00 0.71 10.06
C THR A 30 -4.86 -0.33 9.35
N LYS A 31 -6.09 0.05 9.00
CA LYS A 31 -7.02 -0.82 8.28
C LYS A 31 -7.72 -0.07 7.15
N CYS A 32 -7.93 -0.76 6.04
CA CYS A 32 -8.85 -0.38 4.99
C CYS A 32 -10.02 -1.38 5.00
N THR A 33 -11.25 -0.90 4.81
CA THR A 33 -12.45 -1.74 4.72
C THR A 33 -13.13 -1.43 3.39
N ASP A 34 -13.48 -2.47 2.63
CA ASP A 34 -14.15 -2.39 1.32
C ASP A 34 -13.48 -1.42 0.32
N ALA A 35 -12.14 -1.32 0.37
CA ALA A 35 -11.37 -0.47 -0.53
C ALA A 35 -11.25 -1.09 -1.93
N LYS A 36 -11.53 -0.30 -2.96
CA LYS A 36 -11.28 -0.61 -4.38
C LYS A 36 -9.80 -0.51 -4.73
N SER A 37 -9.04 0.26 -3.99
CA SER A 37 -7.59 0.26 -4.12
C SER A 37 -6.92 0.66 -2.82
N ILE A 38 -5.76 0.08 -2.56
CA ILE A 38 -4.93 0.47 -1.43
C ILE A 38 -3.58 0.87 -1.98
N THR A 39 -3.18 2.11 -1.71
CA THR A 39 -1.89 2.65 -2.10
C THR A 39 -1.00 2.78 -0.89
N PHE A 40 0.25 2.37 -1.04
CA PHE A 40 1.30 2.52 -0.05
C PHE A 40 2.40 3.40 -0.65
N GLU A 41 2.85 4.38 0.12
CA GLU A 41 3.90 5.31 -0.26
C GLU A 41 4.80 5.59 0.94
N THR A 42 6.11 5.55 0.75
CA THR A 42 7.07 5.94 1.79
C THR A 42 6.80 7.38 2.25
N ALA A 43 6.66 7.60 3.55
CA ALA A 43 6.38 8.91 4.13
C ALA A 43 7.70 9.63 4.50
N GLY A 44 7.84 10.89 4.08
CA GLY A 44 9.01 11.73 4.36
C GLY A 44 10.02 11.81 3.21
N SER A 45 10.84 12.85 3.22
CA SER A 45 11.92 13.10 2.25
C SER A 45 13.13 12.19 2.45
N ASP A 46 13.29 11.66 3.66
CA ASP A 46 14.35 10.70 4.00
C ASP A 46 13.89 9.30 3.62
N GLN A 47 13.92 9.01 2.32
CA GLN A 47 13.54 7.70 1.78
C GLN A 47 14.58 6.60 2.07
N GLY A 48 15.04 6.53 3.32
CA GLY A 48 15.99 5.54 3.80
C GLY A 48 17.43 5.90 3.49
N ASN A 49 18.19 6.25 4.54
CA ASN A 49 19.64 6.30 4.46
C ASN A 49 20.19 4.85 4.56
N GLY A 50 20.47 4.23 3.40
CA GLY A 50 21.07 2.90 3.29
C GLY A 50 20.09 1.72 3.12
N ASP A 51 20.66 0.52 2.94
CA ASP A 51 19.99 -0.75 2.56
C ASP A 51 18.85 -1.25 3.50
N ARG A 52 18.60 -0.56 4.61
CA ARG A 52 17.55 -0.90 5.59
C ARG A 52 16.54 0.21 5.83
N GLY A 53 16.63 1.31 5.09
CA GLY A 53 15.77 2.47 5.27
C GLY A 53 14.43 2.40 4.50
N GLY A 54 14.18 1.32 3.77
CA GLY A 54 12.90 1.09 3.11
C GLY A 54 11.76 0.84 4.09
N ALA A 55 10.54 1.18 3.67
CA ALA A 55 9.35 0.82 4.42
C ALA A 55 8.94 -0.63 4.16
N ASN A 56 8.59 -1.35 5.23
CA ASN A 56 8.19 -2.76 5.15
C ASN A 56 6.79 -2.92 5.75
N LEU A 57 5.90 -3.55 5.01
CA LEU A 57 4.50 -3.71 5.38
C LEU A 57 4.12 -5.19 5.35
N SER A 58 3.34 -5.58 6.35
CA SER A 58 2.61 -6.85 6.37
C SER A 58 1.13 -6.58 6.11
N ILE A 59 0.63 -7.07 4.98
CA ILE A 59 -0.75 -6.81 4.52
C ILE A 59 -1.56 -8.09 4.68
N TRP A 60 -2.43 -8.13 5.69
CA TRP A 60 -3.37 -9.23 5.90
C TRP A 60 -4.71 -8.89 5.25
N LYS A 61 -5.26 -9.81 4.46
CA LYS A 61 -6.53 -9.63 3.73
C LYS A 61 -7.56 -10.63 4.23
N SER A 62 -8.76 -10.17 4.56
CA SER A 62 -9.87 -11.04 4.99
C SER A 62 -10.35 -11.97 3.88
N SER A 63 -10.44 -11.51 2.62
CA SER A 63 -11.09 -12.28 1.55
C SER A 63 -10.53 -13.66 1.29
N ASN A 64 -9.26 -13.88 1.61
CA ASN A 64 -8.58 -15.16 1.41
C ASN A 64 -7.62 -15.53 2.55
N PHE A 65 -7.70 -14.84 3.70
CA PHE A 65 -6.84 -15.05 4.87
C PHE A 65 -5.34 -15.10 4.56
N SER A 66 -4.89 -14.35 3.55
CA SER A 66 -3.47 -14.31 3.20
C SER A 66 -2.80 -13.06 3.74
N THR A 67 -1.54 -13.22 4.12
CA THR A 67 -0.63 -12.12 4.45
C THR A 67 0.41 -12.01 3.34
N ILE A 68 0.54 -10.82 2.76
CA ILE A 68 1.58 -10.53 1.77
C ILE A 68 2.56 -9.49 2.33
N PRO A 69 3.87 -9.71 2.20
CA PRO A 69 4.86 -8.69 2.49
C PRO A 69 4.95 -7.68 1.34
N VAL A 70 5.12 -6.41 1.66
CA VAL A 70 5.41 -5.34 0.69
C VAL A 70 6.59 -4.53 1.21
N THR A 71 7.61 -4.35 0.38
CA THR A 71 8.77 -3.51 0.67
C THR A 71 8.83 -2.36 -0.32
N LEU A 72 9.02 -1.15 0.20
CA LEU A 72 9.20 0.09 -0.56
C LEU A 72 10.57 0.67 -0.23
N GLY A 73 11.49 0.57 -1.19
CA GLY A 73 12.87 0.99 -1.04
C GLY A 73 13.32 1.71 -2.31
N PRO A 74 13.00 3.00 -2.49
CA PRO A 74 13.34 3.72 -3.71
C PRO A 74 14.85 3.95 -3.88
N ASN A 75 15.61 3.85 -2.79
CA ASN A 75 17.07 3.91 -2.81
C ASN A 75 17.70 2.51 -2.94
N ASP A 76 16.91 1.44 -2.87
CA ASP A 76 17.42 0.08 -3.07
C ASP A 76 17.68 -0.13 -4.56
N ASN A 77 18.89 -0.59 -4.89
CA ASN A 77 19.28 -0.90 -6.25
C ASN A 77 19.62 -2.39 -6.37
N ASN A 78 18.91 -3.11 -7.25
CA ASN A 78 19.23 -4.49 -7.59
C ASN A 78 19.71 -4.66 -9.03
N ASP A 79 20.16 -3.56 -9.67
CA ASP A 79 20.80 -3.59 -10.97
C ASP A 79 22.01 -4.53 -10.94
N SER A 80 22.16 -5.30 -12.02
CA SER A 80 23.34 -6.10 -12.26
C SER A 80 24.57 -5.21 -12.32
N VAL A 81 25.64 -5.65 -11.65
CA VAL A 81 26.93 -4.96 -11.66
C VAL A 81 27.57 -5.20 -13.02
N ASN A 82 27.20 -4.39 -14.01
CA ASN A 82 27.87 -4.39 -15.29
C ASN A 82 29.19 -3.65 -15.08
N GLY A 83 30.31 -4.34 -15.31
CA GLY A 83 31.63 -3.72 -15.22
C GLY A 83 31.80 -2.63 -16.30
N THR A 84 33.03 -2.16 -16.48
CA THR A 84 33.38 -1.16 -17.51
C THR A 84 33.05 -1.59 -18.94
N ASP A 85 32.73 -2.87 -19.16
CA ASP A 85 32.34 -3.42 -20.45
C ASP A 85 30.85 -3.20 -20.80
N GLY A 86 30.04 -2.68 -19.87
CA GLY A 86 28.62 -2.40 -20.09
C GLY A 86 27.76 -3.64 -20.33
N GLY A 87 28.18 -4.83 -19.88
CA GLY A 87 27.42 -6.08 -20.08
C GLY A 87 27.69 -6.78 -21.42
N ARG A 88 28.75 -6.38 -22.14
CA ARG A 88 29.14 -6.97 -23.43
C ARG A 88 29.70 -8.38 -23.31
N THR A 89 30.19 -8.80 -22.14
CA THR A 89 30.87 -10.10 -21.96
C THR A 89 30.10 -11.17 -21.18
N GLY A 90 28.84 -10.96 -20.77
CA GLY A 90 28.10 -12.11 -20.23
C GLY A 90 26.75 -11.91 -19.57
N LEU A 91 26.34 -10.71 -19.18
CA LEU A 91 24.99 -10.47 -18.66
C LEU A 91 24.50 -9.09 -19.10
N PRO A 92 23.34 -8.98 -19.78
CA PRO A 92 22.72 -7.68 -20.02
C PRO A 92 22.37 -7.02 -18.69
N GLN A 93 22.16 -5.69 -18.67
CA GLN A 93 21.65 -5.02 -17.47
C GLN A 93 20.31 -5.65 -17.05
N ARG A 94 20.21 -6.09 -15.79
CA ARG A 94 18.97 -6.65 -15.19
C ARG A 94 18.74 -6.00 -13.85
N GLY A 95 17.47 -5.82 -13.48
CA GLY A 95 17.10 -5.16 -12.22
C GLY A 95 16.73 -3.69 -12.44
N GLY A 96 16.74 -2.93 -11.36
CA GLY A 96 16.52 -1.50 -11.35
C GLY A 96 16.35 -0.97 -9.94
N MET A 97 16.02 0.32 -9.84
CA MET A 97 15.67 0.93 -8.58
C MET A 97 14.35 0.37 -8.03
N GLY A 98 14.29 0.21 -6.71
CA GLY A 98 13.08 -0.13 -6.00
C GLY A 98 12.01 0.96 -6.11
N LYS A 99 10.79 0.65 -5.67
CA LYS A 99 9.63 1.55 -5.79
C LYS A 99 9.43 2.32 -4.48
N ASN A 100 9.13 3.61 -4.60
CA ASN A 100 8.62 4.43 -3.48
C ASN A 100 7.12 4.21 -3.23
N LYS A 101 6.40 3.71 -4.23
CA LYS A 101 4.94 3.63 -4.24
C LYS A 101 4.45 2.36 -4.92
N VAL A 102 3.44 1.73 -4.32
CA VAL A 102 2.72 0.63 -4.94
C VAL A 102 1.23 0.74 -4.66
N THR A 103 0.42 0.41 -5.66
CA THR A 103 -1.04 0.38 -5.53
C THR A 103 -1.53 -1.02 -5.77
N LEU A 104 -2.16 -1.60 -4.75
CA LEU A 104 -2.94 -2.81 -4.89
C LEU A 104 -4.32 -2.42 -5.43
N LYS A 105 -4.51 -2.61 -6.74
CA LYS A 105 -5.84 -2.45 -7.36
C LYS A 105 -6.72 -3.61 -6.95
N SER A 106 -8.01 -3.33 -6.69
CA SER A 106 -9.06 -4.30 -6.36
C SER A 106 -8.80 -5.59 -7.14
N GLN A 107 -8.36 -6.61 -6.43
CA GLN A 107 -8.54 -7.97 -6.93
C GLN A 107 -10.05 -8.19 -7.01
N ASN A 108 -10.51 -9.20 -7.76
CA ASN A 108 -11.91 -9.58 -7.83
C ASN A 108 -12.56 -9.95 -6.48
N ASN A 109 -11.87 -9.73 -5.35
CA ASN A 109 -12.44 -9.17 -4.13
C ASN A 109 -11.36 -9.05 -3.02
N PHE A 110 -11.12 -7.85 -2.46
CA PHE A 110 -10.71 -7.77 -1.05
C PHE A 110 -11.86 -8.18 -0.12
N SER A 111 -13.09 -8.20 -0.67
CA SER A 111 -14.38 -8.52 -0.04
C SER A 111 -15.23 -9.47 -0.92
N ARG A 112 -15.10 -10.80 -0.75
CA ARG A 112 -16.09 -11.85 -1.08
C ARG A 112 -17.54 -11.41 -1.29
N GLY A 113 -18.09 -10.74 -0.29
CA GLY A 113 -19.53 -10.50 -0.14
C GLY A 113 -20.39 -11.78 0.02
N ASP A 114 -19.85 -12.97 -0.24
CA ASP A 114 -20.57 -14.26 -0.29
C ASP A 114 -20.03 -15.33 0.66
N SER A 115 -18.91 -15.07 1.35
CA SER A 115 -18.16 -16.07 2.10
C SER A 115 -18.15 -15.76 3.58
N ILE A 116 -18.51 -16.72 4.44
CA ILE A 116 -18.46 -16.63 5.92
C ILE A 116 -17.09 -16.19 6.46
N GLY A 117 -16.01 -16.40 5.68
CA GLY A 117 -14.66 -15.99 6.01
C GLY A 117 -14.28 -14.57 5.55
N ASP A 118 -15.12 -13.93 4.73
CA ASP A 118 -14.87 -12.57 4.30
C ASP A 118 -15.49 -11.56 5.28
N ILE A 119 -14.67 -11.09 6.20
CA ILE A 119 -15.02 -10.04 7.16
C ILE A 119 -15.03 -8.69 6.41
N SER A 120 -16.02 -8.48 5.55
CA SER A 120 -16.38 -7.18 4.97
C SER A 120 -15.20 -6.42 4.34
N GLY A 121 -14.39 -7.09 3.51
CA GLY A 121 -13.34 -6.35 2.79
C GLY A 121 -12.20 -5.83 3.64
N LEU A 122 -12.03 -6.34 4.87
CA LEU A 122 -11.04 -5.85 5.80
C LEU A 122 -9.62 -6.23 5.36
N VAL A 123 -8.80 -5.19 5.18
CA VAL A 123 -7.36 -5.31 4.99
C VAL A 123 -6.67 -4.64 6.18
N LYS A 124 -5.88 -5.41 6.92
CA LYS A 124 -5.03 -4.90 7.99
C LYS A 124 -3.62 -4.68 7.46
N ILE A 125 -3.08 -3.50 7.70
CA ILE A 125 -1.77 -3.07 7.22
C ILE A 125 -0.93 -2.78 8.45
N THR A 126 0.15 -3.54 8.64
CA THR A 126 1.09 -3.34 9.74
C THR A 126 2.41 -2.86 9.17
N ASN A 127 2.92 -1.73 9.66
CA ASN A 127 4.25 -1.28 9.32
C ASN A 127 5.26 -2.03 10.21
N THR A 128 5.98 -2.96 9.61
CA THR A 128 7.03 -3.75 10.27
C THR A 128 8.43 -3.21 9.97
N GLY A 129 8.53 -2.12 9.20
CA GLY A 129 9.78 -1.46 8.86
C GLY A 129 10.16 -0.35 9.84
N THR A 130 11.19 0.41 9.48
CA THR A 130 11.72 1.53 10.27
C THR A 130 11.29 2.90 9.75
N SER A 131 10.69 2.94 8.57
CA SER A 131 10.24 4.17 7.91
C SER A 131 8.72 4.25 7.90
N ALA A 132 8.18 5.46 8.10
CA ALA A 132 6.74 5.67 8.07
C ALA A 132 6.17 5.46 6.65
N VAL A 133 4.89 5.09 6.57
CA VAL A 133 4.19 4.83 5.30
C VAL A 133 2.88 5.59 5.27
N THR A 134 2.65 6.35 4.21
CA THR A 134 1.32 6.87 3.89
C THR A 134 0.50 5.77 3.24
N VAL A 135 -0.65 5.46 3.83
CA VAL A 135 -1.61 4.53 3.23
C VAL A 135 -2.79 5.33 2.66
N THR A 136 -3.38 4.89 1.57
CA THR A 136 -4.57 5.53 1.00
C THR A 136 -5.53 4.45 0.55
N CYS A 137 -6.72 4.41 1.15
CA CYS A 137 -7.79 3.50 0.78
C CYS A 137 -8.80 4.29 -0.07
N ASN A 138 -9.01 3.87 -1.32
CA ASN A 138 -10.05 4.42 -2.21
C ASN A 138 -11.07 3.35 -2.57
#